data_AF-A0A357CKN4-F1
#
_entry.id   AF-A0A357CKN4-F1
#
_cell.length_a   1.000
_cell.length_b   1.000
_cell.length_c   1.000
_cell.angle_alpha   90.00
_cell.angle_beta   90.00
_cell.angle_gamma   90.00
#
_symmetry.space_group_name_H-M   'P 1'
#
loop_
_entity.id
_entity.type
_entity.pdbx_description
1 polymer ?
#
loop_
_entity_poly.entity_id
_entity_poly.type
_entity_poly.pdbx_seq_one_letter_code
_entity_poly.pdbx_strand_id
1 'polypeptide(L)'
;MNKDTTVKERRKAPLVTPTDLGDNARRDITGALNALLADVFALYLKTKNFHWHVSGPHFHDYHLLFDEQADQIFGITDEIAERVRKVGGTTLHSIGNIARLQRIPDNDADYVDPLDMLAEL
;
A
#
# COMPACT_ATOMS: atom_id res chain seq x y z
N MET A 1 -13.41 -34.57 -19.43
CA MET A 1 -12.63 -33.33 -19.15
C MET A 1 -13.08 -32.78 -17.80
N ASN A 2 -12.24 -32.81 -16.76
CA ASN A 2 -12.63 -32.36 -15.42
C ASN A 2 -12.78 -30.84 -15.38
N LYS A 3 -13.98 -30.35 -15.02
CA LYS A 3 -14.30 -28.91 -14.86
C LYS A 3 -13.41 -28.19 -13.84
N ASP A 4 -12.83 -28.92 -12.90
CA ASP A 4 -11.99 -28.36 -11.83
C ASP A 4 -10.55 -28.06 -12.30
N THR A 5 -10.06 -28.81 -13.30
CA THR A 5 -8.74 -28.59 -13.90
C THR A 5 -8.69 -27.26 -14.67
N THR A 6 -9.78 -26.91 -15.37
CA THR A 6 -9.84 -25.69 -16.20
C THR A 6 -9.91 -24.40 -15.38
N VAL A 7 -10.48 -24.42 -14.17
CA VAL A 7 -10.54 -23.24 -13.28
C VAL A 7 -9.17 -22.94 -12.67
N LYS A 8 -8.44 -23.97 -12.23
CA LYS A 8 -7.09 -23.82 -11.68
C LYS A 8 -6.08 -23.35 -12.74
N GLU A 9 -6.22 -23.81 -13.98
CA GLU A 9 -5.41 -23.34 -15.11
C GLU A 9 -5.70 -21.89 -15.49
N ARG A 10 -6.97 -21.48 -15.50
CA ARG A 10 -7.37 -20.08 -15.75
C ARG A 10 -6.83 -19.12 -14.69
N ARG A 11 -6.74 -19.54 -13.43
CA ARG A 11 -6.13 -18.77 -12.34
C ARG A 11 -4.61 -18.65 -12.45
N LYS A 12 -3.98 -19.51 -13.24
CA LYS A 12 -2.54 -19.53 -13.48
C LYS A 12 -2.10 -18.79 -14.73
N ALA A 13 -3.02 -18.21 -15.51
CA ALA A 13 -2.67 -17.51 -16.75
C ALA A 13 -1.53 -16.51 -16.45
N PRO A 14 -0.30 -16.77 -16.92
CA PRO A 14 0.83 -15.96 -16.55
C PRO A 14 0.65 -14.59 -17.21
N LEU A 15 1.02 -13.55 -16.48
CA LEU A 15 1.29 -12.28 -17.12
C LEU A 15 2.41 -12.51 -18.15
N VAL A 16 2.08 -12.43 -19.43
CA VAL A 16 3.09 -12.41 -20.50
C VAL A 16 3.55 -10.97 -20.65
N THR A 17 4.31 -10.48 -19.66
CA THR A 17 4.87 -9.13 -19.69
C THR A 17 6.29 -9.19 -20.25
N PRO A 18 6.57 -8.59 -21.42
CA PRO A 18 7.93 -8.53 -21.97
C PRO A 18 8.85 -7.76 -21.02
N THR A 19 9.94 -8.38 -20.59
CA THR A 19 10.98 -7.75 -19.78
C THR A 19 12.31 -8.48 -20.00
N ASP A 20 13.40 -7.75 -19.89
CA ASP A 20 14.78 -8.24 -19.87
C ASP A 20 15.22 -8.79 -18.50
N LEU A 21 14.37 -8.68 -17.48
CA LEU A 21 14.63 -9.17 -16.14
C LEU A 21 14.48 -10.69 -16.05
N GLY A 22 15.51 -11.36 -15.51
CA GLY A 22 15.46 -12.78 -15.17
C GLY A 22 14.50 -13.08 -14.00
N ASP A 23 14.09 -14.34 -13.87
CA ASP A 23 13.07 -14.78 -12.91
C ASP A 23 13.34 -14.38 -11.46
N ASN A 24 14.60 -14.50 -11.01
CA ASN A 24 15.00 -14.08 -9.66
C ASN A 24 14.81 -12.58 -9.46
N ALA A 25 15.24 -11.75 -10.43
CA ALA A 25 15.08 -10.30 -10.35
C ALA A 25 13.59 -9.92 -10.32
N ARG A 26 12.75 -10.53 -11.16
CA ARG A 26 11.30 -10.29 -11.17
C ARG A 26 10.65 -10.65 -9.84
N ARG A 27 11.01 -11.80 -9.27
CA ARG A 27 10.50 -12.24 -7.95
C ARG A 27 10.89 -11.26 -6.86
N ASP A 28 12.17 -10.90 -6.78
CA ASP A 28 12.70 -10.09 -5.68
C ASP A 28 12.19 -8.64 -5.78
N ILE A 29 12.13 -8.06 -6.99
CA ILE A 29 11.53 -6.74 -7.23
C ILE A 29 10.04 -6.74 -6.93
N THR A 30 9.29 -7.76 -7.34
CA THR A 30 7.86 -7.90 -7.03
C THR A 30 7.62 -7.95 -5.54
N GLY A 31 8.43 -8.72 -4.80
CA GLY A 31 8.33 -8.81 -3.34
C GLY A 31 8.58 -7.47 -2.67
N ALA A 32 9.65 -6.78 -3.06
CA ALA A 32 10.00 -5.47 -2.51
C ALA A 32 8.94 -4.40 -2.80
N LEU A 33 8.43 -4.34 -4.04
CA LEU A 33 7.40 -3.37 -4.42
C LEU A 33 6.05 -3.65 -3.75
N ASN A 34 5.69 -4.91 -3.52
CA ASN A 34 4.46 -5.23 -2.77
C ASN A 34 4.57 -4.86 -1.29
N ALA A 35 5.73 -5.06 -0.65
CA ALA A 35 5.96 -4.60 0.71
C ALA A 35 5.90 -3.07 0.78
N LEU A 36 6.54 -2.38 -0.17
CA LEU A 36 6.47 -0.92 -0.28
C LEU A 36 5.03 -0.43 -0.48
N LEU A 37 4.27 -1.04 -1.40
CA LEU A 37 2.88 -0.66 -1.63
C LEU A 37 2.01 -0.88 -0.40
N ALA A 38 2.26 -1.95 0.37
CA ALA A 38 1.54 -2.20 1.61
C ALA A 38 1.83 -1.11 2.65
N ASP A 39 3.09 -0.69 2.78
CA ASP A 39 3.47 0.43 3.65
C ASP A 39 2.84 1.75 3.22
N VAL A 40 2.77 2.03 1.91
CA VAL A 40 2.14 3.24 1.39
C VAL A 40 0.65 3.29 1.76
N PHE A 41 -0.06 2.16 1.67
CA PHE A 41 -1.45 2.09 2.13
C PHE A 41 -1.59 2.24 3.64
N ALA A 42 -0.70 1.64 4.42
CA ALA A 42 -0.66 1.77 5.88
C ALA A 42 -0.44 3.23 6.29
N LEU A 43 0.56 3.88 5.67
CA LEU A 43 0.90 5.29 5.89
C LEU A 43 -0.24 6.21 5.47
N TYR A 44 -0.88 5.95 4.32
CA TYR A 44 -2.06 6.70 3.88
C TYR A 44 -3.17 6.65 4.93
N LEU A 45 -3.54 5.44 5.38
CA LEU A 45 -4.60 5.27 6.35
C LEU A 45 -4.25 5.91 7.70
N LYS A 46 -3.00 5.79 8.13
CA LYS A 46 -2.48 6.43 9.35
C LYS A 46 -2.50 7.96 9.26
N THR A 47 -2.14 8.52 8.11
CA THR A 47 -2.20 9.97 7.88
C THR A 47 -3.65 10.45 7.89
N LYS A 48 -4.58 9.71 7.26
CA LYS A 48 -6.01 10.00 7.34
C LYS A 48 -6.57 9.84 8.75
N ASN A 49 -6.09 8.86 9.51
CA ASN A 49 -6.41 8.69 10.92
C ASN A 49 -6.07 9.97 11.70
N PHE A 50 -4.87 10.52 11.55
CA PHE A 50 -4.49 11.77 12.20
C PHE A 50 -5.27 12.98 11.68
N HIS A 51 -5.53 13.07 10.38
CA HIS A 51 -6.42 14.09 9.81
C HIS A 51 -7.82 14.09 10.44
N TRP A 52 -8.40 12.91 10.72
CA TRP A 52 -9.73 12.81 11.33
C TRP A 52 -9.74 13.15 12.81
N HIS A 53 -8.65 12.85 13.53
CA HIS A 53 -8.61 12.93 14.99
C HIS A 53 -7.78 14.11 15.54
N VAL A 54 -7.08 14.87 14.70
CA VAL A 54 -6.34 16.06 15.13
C VAL A 54 -7.28 17.08 15.78
N SER A 55 -6.80 17.75 16.82
CA SER A 55 -7.55 18.73 17.60
C SER A 55 -6.64 19.83 18.14
N GLY A 56 -7.21 20.82 18.84
CA GLY A 56 -6.44 21.90 19.47
C GLY A 56 -6.33 23.19 18.64
N PRO A 57 -5.51 24.16 19.09
CA PRO A 57 -5.46 25.51 18.51
C PRO A 57 -5.05 25.57 17.04
N HIS A 58 -4.30 24.57 16.56
CA HIS A 58 -3.81 24.46 15.18
C HIS A 58 -4.64 23.49 14.33
N PHE A 59 -5.85 23.13 14.77
CA PHE A 59 -6.70 22.13 14.11
C PHE A 59 -6.78 22.31 12.60
N HIS A 60 -7.16 23.50 12.13
CA HIS A 60 -7.39 23.75 10.71
C HIS A 60 -6.14 23.48 9.87
N ASP A 61 -4.99 23.99 10.30
CA ASP A 61 -3.75 23.91 9.52
C ASP A 61 -3.22 22.47 9.48
N TYR A 62 -3.26 21.76 10.61
CA TYR A 62 -2.85 20.36 10.66
C TYR A 62 -3.83 19.44 9.93
N HIS A 63 -5.13 19.72 10.02
CA HIS A 63 -6.15 18.97 9.29
C HIS A 63 -5.92 19.04 7.78
N LEU A 64 -5.66 20.25 7.24
CA LEU A 64 -5.34 20.41 5.81
C LEU A 64 -3.98 19.81 5.45
N LEU A 65 -2.96 19.98 6.30
CA LEU A 65 -1.64 19.38 6.10
C LEU A 65 -1.72 17.86 5.94
N PHE A 66 -2.39 17.18 6.87
CA PHE A 66 -2.54 15.73 6.81
C PHE A 66 -3.38 15.28 5.60
N ASP A 67 -4.37 16.07 5.17
CA ASP A 67 -5.15 15.73 3.97
C ASP A 67 -4.31 15.84 2.69
N GLU A 68 -3.57 16.95 2.55
CA GLU A 68 -2.67 17.16 1.42
C GLU A 68 -1.60 16.08 1.33
N GLN A 69 -1.01 15.69 2.48
CA GLN A 69 -0.06 14.58 2.54
C GLN A 69 -0.71 13.25 2.16
N ALA A 70 -1.91 12.97 2.67
CA ALA A 70 -2.64 11.74 2.35
C ALA A 70 -2.94 11.64 0.84
N ASP A 71 -3.32 12.75 0.19
CA ASP A 71 -3.55 12.79 -1.26
C ASP A 71 -2.27 12.47 -2.04
N GLN A 72 -1.13 13.03 -1.64
CA GLN A 72 0.16 12.73 -2.27
C GLN A 72 0.58 11.27 -2.08
N ILE A 73 0.40 10.72 -0.87
CA ILE A 73 0.70 9.31 -0.57
C ILE A 73 -0.23 8.38 -1.35
N PHE A 74 -1.52 8.69 -1.44
CA PHE A 74 -2.45 7.88 -2.21
C PHE A 74 -2.14 7.94 -3.71
N GLY A 75 -1.73 9.11 -4.22
CA GLY A 75 -1.38 9.32 -5.62
C GLY A 75 -0.25 8.43 -6.14
N ILE A 76 0.66 7.96 -5.28
CA ILE A 76 1.76 7.07 -5.69
C ILE A 76 1.39 5.58 -5.66
N THR A 77 0.23 5.20 -5.10
CA THR A 77 -0.16 3.79 -4.96
C THR A 77 -0.30 3.08 -6.31
N ASP A 78 -0.93 3.73 -7.29
CA ASP A 78 -1.16 3.16 -8.61
C ASP A 78 0.15 2.95 -9.37
N GLU A 79 1.06 3.92 -9.36
CA GLU A 79 2.36 3.79 -10.04
C GLU A 79 3.17 2.59 -9.53
N ILE A 80 3.18 2.38 -8.21
CA ILE A 80 3.86 1.23 -7.59
C ILE A 80 3.16 -0.08 -7.96
N ALA A 81 1.83 -0.13 -7.88
CA ALA A 81 1.04 -1.30 -8.23
C ALA A 81 1.22 -1.67 -9.71
N GLU A 82 1.13 -0.71 -10.61
CA GLU A 82 1.38 -0.89 -12.04
C GLU A 82 2.82 -1.33 -12.30
N ARG A 83 3.80 -0.82 -11.54
CA ARG A 83 5.19 -1.26 -11.69
C ARG A 83 5.35 -2.74 -11.36
N VAL A 84 4.69 -3.24 -10.33
CA VAL A 84 4.63 -4.69 -10.02
C VAL A 84 4.12 -5.48 -11.23
N ARG A 85 3.04 -5.02 -11.87
CA ARG A 85 2.47 -5.67 -13.06
C ARG A 85 3.39 -5.58 -14.28
N LYS A 86 4.05 -4.44 -14.49
CA LYS A 86 5.00 -4.19 -15.58
C LYS A 86 6.27 -5.04 -15.48
N VAL A 87 6.64 -5.54 -14.30
CA VAL A 87 7.73 -6.52 -14.15
C VAL A 87 7.25 -7.99 -14.17
N GLY A 88 5.96 -8.21 -14.46
CA GLY A 88 5.36 -9.55 -14.54
C GLY A 88 4.92 -10.13 -13.20
N GLY A 89 4.95 -9.35 -12.12
CA GLY A 89 4.51 -9.74 -10.79
C GLY A 89 3.00 -9.59 -10.56
N THR A 90 2.49 -10.23 -9.52
CA THR A 90 1.12 -9.98 -9.01
C THR A 90 1.19 -9.00 -7.85
N THR A 91 0.27 -8.02 -7.84
CA THR A 91 0.20 -6.97 -6.82
C THR A 91 -0.78 -7.34 -5.70
N LEU A 92 -0.86 -6.49 -4.67
CA LEU A 92 -1.74 -6.63 -3.51
C LEU A 92 -3.20 -6.92 -3.90
N HIS A 93 -3.88 -7.72 -3.07
CA HIS A 93 -5.24 -8.17 -3.34
C HIS A 93 -6.33 -7.56 -2.43
N SER A 94 -6.00 -7.26 -1.18
CA SER A 94 -6.99 -6.85 -0.18
C SER A 94 -6.33 -6.23 1.04
N ILE A 95 -7.14 -5.62 1.92
CA ILE A 95 -6.71 -5.05 3.20
C ILE A 95 -5.98 -6.10 4.06
N GLY A 96 -6.51 -7.33 4.13
CA GLY A 96 -5.82 -8.41 4.85
C GLY A 96 -4.46 -8.77 4.23
N ASN A 97 -4.28 -8.58 2.92
CA ASN A 97 -2.97 -8.74 2.29
C ASN A 97 -2.02 -7.59 2.65
N ILE A 98 -2.52 -6.35 2.67
CA ILE A 98 -1.76 -5.17 3.13
C ILE A 98 -1.28 -5.42 4.56
N ALA A 99 -2.17 -5.76 5.49
CA ALA A 99 -1.85 -6.00 6.90
C ALA A 99 -0.78 -7.08 7.14
N ARG A 100 -0.69 -8.09 6.26
CA ARG A 100 0.34 -9.14 6.36
C ARG A 100 1.71 -8.71 5.82
N LEU A 101 1.76 -7.69 4.97
CA LEU A 101 2.98 -7.26 4.27
C LEU A 101 3.51 -5.92 4.77
N GLN A 102 2.65 -5.08 5.36
CA GLN A 102 3.05 -3.81 5.94
C GLN A 102 4.06 -4.01 7.06
N ARG A 103 4.97 -3.04 7.15
CA ARG A 103 6.03 -2.89 8.15
C ARG A 103 5.76 -1.67 9.02
N ILE A 104 4.98 -0.71 8.51
CA ILE A 104 4.50 0.44 9.27
C ILE A 104 3.40 -0.03 10.24
N PRO A 105 3.54 0.23 11.55
CA PRO A 105 2.51 -0.11 12.52
C PRO A 105 1.34 0.87 12.42
N ASP A 106 0.14 0.31 12.51
CA ASP A 106 -1.09 1.06 12.72
C ASP A 106 -1.06 1.79 14.08
N ASN A 107 -1.86 2.84 14.22
CA ASN A 107 -2.05 3.54 15.49
C ASN A 107 -3.56 3.57 15.80
N ASP A 108 -3.98 2.70 16.72
CA ASP A 108 -5.37 2.58 17.17
C ASP A 108 -5.60 3.25 18.54
N ALA A 109 -4.72 4.16 18.96
CA ALA A 109 -4.86 4.86 20.23
C ALA A 109 -6.12 5.74 20.24
N ASP A 110 -6.88 5.73 21.34
CA ASP A 110 -8.08 6.56 21.51
C ASP A 110 -7.78 8.08 21.41
N TYR A 111 -6.54 8.47 21.71
CA TYR A 111 -6.07 9.85 21.64
C TYR A 111 -4.55 9.90 21.39
N VAL A 112 -4.14 10.85 20.56
CA VAL A 112 -2.74 11.20 20.30
C VAL A 112 -2.63 12.72 20.35
N ASP A 113 -1.59 13.28 20.99
CA ASP A 113 -1.37 14.72 20.97
C ASP A 113 -1.00 15.17 19.54
N PRO A 114 -1.45 16.34 19.04
CA PRO A 114 -1.11 16.80 17.69
C PRO A 114 0.39 16.86 17.39
N LEU A 115 1.25 17.17 18.38
CA LEU A 115 2.70 17.16 18.18
C LEU A 115 3.25 15.73 18.09
N ASP A 116 2.64 14.78 18.80
CA ASP A 116 3.00 13.36 18.70
C ASP A 116 2.55 12.78 17.35
N MET A 117 1.38 13.19 16.82
CA MET A 117 0.94 12.82 15.46
C MET A 117 1.97 13.26 14.41
N LEU A 118 2.51 14.47 14.54
CA LEU A 118 3.55 15.01 13.65
C LEU A 118 4.89 14.30 13.81
N ALA A 119 5.24 13.86 15.01
CA ALA A 119 6.49 13.15 15.27
C ALA A 119 6.46 11.69 14.82
N GLU A 120 5.26 11.11 14.73
CA GLU A 120 5.06 9.71 14.34
C GLU A 120 5.04 9.49 12.82
N LEU A 121 4.83 10.55 12.02
CA LEU A 121 4.92 10.54 10.55
C LEU A 121 6.31 10.95 10.07
#